data_AF-A0AAW0YDN8-F1
#
_entry.id   AF-A0AAW0YDN8-F1
#
_cell.length_a   1.000
_cell.length_b   1.000
_cell.length_c   1.000
_cell.angle_alpha   90.00
_cell.angle_beta   90.00
_cell.angle_gamma   90.00
#
_symmetry.space_group_name_H-M   'P 1'
#
loop_
_entity.id
_entity.type
_entity.pdbx_description
1 polymer ?
#
loop_
_entity_poly.entity_id
_entity_poly.type
_entity_poly.pdbx_seq_one_letter_code
_entity_poly.pdbx_strand_id
1 'polypeptide(L)'
;RVHLILSSLQFTMVETVTTALADQFEWMRQRKTLVVVTTCVIIFLMGLTMCLEGGIFMFELFFFYSAGVSVIMLGILQLLGVQYVYGTSVSSSLNIGYMHRILYSRFSE
;
A
#
# COMPACT_ATOMS: atom_id res chain seq x y z
N ARG A 1 0.19 -18.18 -23.64
CA ARG A 1 0.40 -16.72 -23.53
C ARG A 1 -0.09 -16.16 -22.19
N VAL A 2 -1.31 -16.48 -21.74
CA VAL A 2 -1.83 -16.06 -20.41
C VAL A 2 -0.95 -16.54 -19.23
N HIS A 3 -0.45 -17.78 -19.25
CA HIS A 3 0.45 -18.30 -18.20
C HIS A 3 1.75 -17.48 -18.01
N LEU A 4 2.28 -16.89 -19.08
CA LEU A 4 3.47 -16.05 -19.01
C LEU A 4 3.18 -14.71 -18.33
N ILE A 5 2.04 -14.10 -18.68
CA ILE A 5 1.57 -12.84 -18.08
C ILE A 5 1.36 -13.03 -16.58
N LEU A 6 0.68 -14.13 -16.20
CA LEU A 6 0.48 -14.47 -14.80
C LEU A 6 1.82 -14.57 -14.08
N SER A 7 2.79 -15.29 -14.63
CA SER A 7 4.12 -15.47 -14.03
C SER A 7 4.85 -14.14 -13.85
N SER A 8 4.89 -13.28 -14.88
CA SER A 8 5.54 -11.97 -14.79
C SER A 8 4.90 -11.06 -13.74
N LEU A 9 3.58 -11.08 -13.60
CA LEU A 9 2.89 -10.23 -12.62
C LEU A 9 3.20 -10.63 -11.17
N GLN A 10 3.29 -11.93 -10.86
CA GLN A 10 3.67 -12.39 -9.52
C GLN A 10 5.07 -11.89 -9.15
N PHE A 11 6.01 -11.95 -10.10
CA PHE A 11 7.37 -11.42 -9.88
C PHE A 11 7.36 -9.91 -9.68
N THR A 12 6.63 -9.16 -10.52
CA THR A 12 6.50 -7.70 -10.35
C THR A 12 5.89 -7.34 -8.99
N MET A 13 4.85 -8.05 -8.54
CA MET A 13 4.22 -7.79 -7.24
C MET A 13 5.19 -8.03 -6.08
N VAL A 14 5.94 -9.14 -6.10
CA VAL A 14 6.93 -9.46 -5.06
C VAL A 14 8.10 -8.45 -5.08
N GLU A 15 8.55 -8.04 -6.26
CA GLU A 15 9.58 -7.01 -6.43
C GLU A 15 9.13 -5.66 -5.86
N THR A 16 7.91 -5.23 -6.18
CA THR A 16 7.32 -3.98 -5.66
C THR A 16 7.19 -4.01 -4.14
N VAL A 17 6.68 -5.11 -3.56
CA VAL A 17 6.57 -5.25 -2.09
C VAL A 17 7.94 -5.22 -1.43
N THR A 18 8.92 -5.93 -2.00
CA THR A 18 10.29 -5.96 -1.47
C THR A 18 10.94 -4.59 -1.56
N THR A 19 10.71 -3.85 -2.65
CA THR A 19 11.23 -2.50 -2.86
C THR A 19 10.60 -1.50 -1.90
N ALA A 20 9.27 -1.51 -1.73
CA ALA A 20 8.56 -0.64 -0.80
C ALA A 20 9.00 -0.88 0.66
N LEU A 21 9.23 -2.14 1.05
CA LEU A 21 9.74 -2.46 2.37
C LEU A 21 11.20 -2.03 2.55
N ALA A 22 12.02 -2.15 1.50
CA ALA A 22 13.40 -1.66 1.53
C ALA A 22 13.48 -0.13 1.63
N ASP A 23 12.51 0.60 1.06
CA ASP A 23 12.39 2.05 1.10
C ASP A 23 12.04 2.57 2.51
N GLN A 24 11.19 1.86 3.25
CA GLN A 24 10.80 2.22 4.62
C GLN A 24 11.88 1.96 5.67
N PHE A 25 12.84 1.06 5.41
CA PHE A 25 13.88 0.66 6.38
C PHE A 25 15.29 1.06 5.93
N GLU A 26 15.56 2.37 5.86
CA GLU A 26 16.90 2.90 5.52
C GLU A 26 18.01 2.47 6.52
N TRP A 27 17.66 2.18 7.78
CA TRP A 27 18.62 1.83 8.84
C TRP A 27 19.28 0.45 8.70
N MET A 28 18.86 -0.41 7.75
CA MET A 28 19.37 -1.78 7.58
C MET A 28 20.23 -2.01 6.34
N ARG A 29 20.79 -0.95 5.75
CA ARG A 29 21.54 -0.99 4.47
C ARG A 29 22.75 -1.94 4.43
N GLN A 30 23.26 -2.40 5.58
CA GLN A 30 24.37 -3.36 5.65
C GLN A 30 23.96 -4.83 5.58
N ARG A 31 22.68 -5.18 5.75
CA ARG A 31 22.20 -6.58 5.70
C ARG A 31 21.01 -6.75 4.75
N LYS A 32 21.12 -6.22 3.53
CA LYS A 32 20.09 -6.28 2.48
C LYS A 32 19.49 -7.69 2.29
N THR A 33 20.33 -8.72 2.36
CA THR A 33 19.89 -10.12 2.21
C THR A 33 18.95 -10.59 3.31
N LEU A 34 19.13 -10.15 4.56
CA LEU A 34 18.27 -10.59 5.66
C LEU A 34 16.87 -10.02 5.53
N VAL A 35 16.74 -8.75 5.10
CA VAL A 35 15.44 -8.09 4.91
C VAL A 35 14.62 -8.82 3.85
N VAL A 36 15.24 -9.16 2.72
CA VAL A 36 14.57 -9.91 1.64
C VAL A 36 14.10 -11.27 2.13
N VAL A 37 14.96 -12.02 2.83
CA VAL A 37 14.60 -13.34 3.36
C VAL A 37 13.45 -13.25 4.37
N THR A 38 13.49 -12.27 5.28
CA THR A 38 12.40 -12.07 6.25
C THR A 38 11.08 -11.72 5.57
N THR A 39 11.10 -10.87 4.55
CA THR A 39 9.91 -10.50 3.79
C THR A 39 9.32 -11.71 3.06
N CYS A 40 10.15 -12.52 2.40
CA CYS A 40 9.70 -13.75 1.75
C CYS A 40 9.06 -14.72 2.75
N VAL A 41 9.65 -14.87 3.95
CA VAL A 41 9.09 -15.74 5.01
C VAL A 41 7.73 -15.22 5.49
N ILE A 42 7.58 -13.91 5.68
CA ILE A 42 6.30 -13.31 6.11
C ILE A 42 5.21 -13.54 5.05
N ILE A 43 5.51 -13.29 3.77
CA ILE A 43 4.56 -13.49 2.66
C ILE A 43 4.19 -14.98 2.56
N PHE A 44 5.14 -15.89 2.75
CA PHE A 44 4.89 -17.33 2.76
C PHE A 44 3.98 -17.75 3.91
N LEU A 45 4.21 -17.26 5.13
CA LEU A 45 3.37 -17.57 6.29
C LEU A 45 1.94 -16.99 6.17
N MET A 46 1.80 -15.78 5.61
CA MET A 46 0.49 -15.21 5.30
C MET A 46 -0.25 -16.07 4.27
N GLY A 47 0.43 -16.48 3.20
CA GLY A 47 -0.14 -17.40 2.20
C GLY A 47 -0.54 -18.75 2.79
N LEU A 48 0.30 -19.30 3.68
CA LEU A 48 0.01 -20.55 4.39
C LEU A 48 -1.28 -20.43 5.21
N THR A 49 -1.42 -19.34 5.98
CA THR A 49 -2.61 -19.08 6.82
C THR A 49 -3.90 -19.04 5.99
N MET A 50 -3.84 -18.57 4.74
CA MET A 50 -4.99 -18.53 3.83
C MET A 50 -5.36 -19.91 3.24
N CYS A 51 -4.46 -20.89 3.28
CA CYS A 51 -4.69 -22.24 2.74
C CYS A 51 -5.23 -23.26 3.76
N LEU A 52 -5.33 -22.91 5.05
CA LEU A 52 -5.92 -23.78 6.08
C LEU A 52 -7.45 -23.88 5.89
N GLU A 53 -8.11 -24.88 6.50
CA GLU A 53 -9.57 -25.11 6.38
C GLU A 53 -10.41 -23.89 6.80
N GLY A 54 -9.91 -23.03 7.69
CA GLY A 54 -10.54 -21.77 8.08
C GLY A 54 -10.15 -20.54 7.23
N GLY A 55 -9.33 -20.73 6.19
CA GLY A 55 -8.68 -19.66 5.43
C GLY A 55 -9.64 -18.77 4.65
N ILE A 56 -10.80 -19.28 4.23
CA ILE A 56 -11.82 -18.53 3.48
C ILE A 56 -12.37 -17.36 4.30
N PHE A 57 -12.57 -17.55 5.61
CA PHE A 57 -13.02 -16.49 6.50
C PHE A 57 -11.97 -15.38 6.67
N MET A 58 -10.70 -15.79 6.83
CA MET A 58 -9.57 -14.85 6.90
C MET A 58 -9.38 -14.08 5.59
N PHE A 59 -9.59 -14.74 4.45
CA PHE A 59 -9.54 -14.13 3.13
C PHE A 59 -10.64 -13.08 2.96
N GLU A 60 -11.89 -13.41 3.26
CA GLU A 60 -13.00 -12.46 3.12
C GLU A 60 -12.80 -11.19 3.96
N LEU A 61 -12.35 -11.36 5.21
CA LEU A 61 -12.00 -10.23 6.08
C LEU A 61 -10.88 -9.37 5.49
N PHE A 62 -9.83 -9.98 4.93
CA PHE A 62 -8.72 -9.25 4.32
C PHE A 62 -9.18 -8.41 3.13
N PHE A 63 -9.99 -8.97 2.24
CA PHE A 63 -10.51 -8.24 1.08
C PHE A 63 -11.45 -7.11 1.50
N PHE A 64 -12.35 -7.35 2.47
CA PHE A 64 -13.26 -6.34 2.97
C PHE A 64 -12.53 -5.18 3.67
N TYR A 65 -11.51 -5.49 4.46
CA TYR A 65 -10.70 -4.51 5.17
C TYR A 65 -9.81 -3.70 4.21
N SER A 66 -9.07 -4.38 3.32
CA SER A 66 -8.10 -3.76 2.42
C SER A 66 -8.73 -2.90 1.32
N ALA A 67 -9.91 -3.28 0.80
CA ALA A 67 -10.52 -2.57 -0.32
C ALA A 67 -11.33 -1.33 0.11
N GLY A 68 -11.93 -1.36 1.30
CA GLY A 68 -12.89 -0.34 1.73
C GLY A 68 -12.43 0.45 2.95
N VAL A 69 -12.35 -0.23 4.10
CA VAL A 69 -12.23 0.43 5.41
C VAL A 69 -10.93 1.21 5.55
N SER A 70 -9.80 0.63 5.14
CA SER A 70 -8.48 1.28 5.23
C SER A 70 -8.39 2.54 4.35
N VAL A 71 -8.89 2.48 3.12
CA VAL A 71 -8.82 3.60 2.16
C VAL A 71 -9.68 4.76 2.61
N ILE A 72 -10.89 4.48 3.11
CA ILE A 72 -11.81 5.53 3.60
C ILE A 72 -11.22 6.21 4.84
N MET A 73 -10.66 5.43 5.78
CA MET A 73 -10.01 5.99 6.97
C MET A 73 -8.79 6.85 6.62
N LEU A 74 -7.93 6.38 5.72
CA LEU A 74 -6.79 7.17 5.22
C LEU A 74 -7.26 8.45 4.55
N GLY A 75 -8.31 8.41 3.73
CA GLY A 75 -8.89 9.60 3.11
C GLY A 75 -9.36 10.65 4.13
N ILE A 76 -10.09 10.23 5.17
CA ILE A 76 -10.55 11.13 6.24
C ILE A 76 -9.34 11.74 6.98
N LEU A 77 -8.35 10.93 7.34
CA LEU A 77 -7.14 11.41 8.01
C LEU A 77 -6.35 12.40 7.13
N GLN A 78 -6.27 12.16 5.82
CA GLN A 78 -5.64 13.07 4.88
C GLN A 78 -6.36 14.41 4.84
N LEU A 79 -7.70 14.39 4.78
CA LEU A 79 -8.52 15.60 4.74
C LEU A 79 -8.42 16.38 6.07
N LEU A 80 -8.43 15.70 7.21
CA LEU A 80 -8.23 16.32 8.52
C LEU A 80 -6.82 16.91 8.67
N GLY A 81 -5.80 16.16 8.23
CA GLY A 81 -4.42 16.64 8.22
C GLY A 81 -4.25 17.88 7.36
N VAL A 82 -4.84 17.90 6.16
CA VAL A 82 -4.87 19.08 5.28
C VAL A 82 -5.60 20.23 5.95
N GLN A 83 -6.79 20.02 6.52
CA GLN A 83 -7.53 21.09 7.19
C GLN A 83 -6.75 21.68 8.38
N TYR A 84 -5.98 20.87 9.11
CA TYR A 84 -5.16 21.32 10.22
C TYR A 84 -3.92 22.09 9.77
N VAL A 85 -3.22 21.61 8.74
CA VAL A 85 -2.01 22.25 8.21
C VAL A 85 -2.33 23.54 7.42
N TYR A 86 -3.46 23.59 6.72
CA TYR A 86 -3.93 24.75 5.93
C TYR A 86 -4.90 25.66 6.69
N GLY A 87 -4.89 25.60 8.03
CA GLY A 87 -5.78 26.33 8.93
C GLY A 87 -6.19 27.73 8.42
N THR A 88 -7.50 27.89 8.25
CA THR A 88 -8.25 29.17 8.12
C THR A 88 -7.69 30.23 7.18
N SER A 89 -7.00 29.86 6.09
CA SER A 89 -6.40 30.85 5.20
C SER A 89 -6.49 30.48 3.72
N VAL A 90 -7.68 30.16 3.21
CA VAL A 90 -8.03 30.47 1.81
C VAL A 90 -9.54 30.32 1.59
N SER A 91 -10.15 31.39 1.07
CA SER A 91 -11.53 31.42 0.62
C SER A 91 -11.84 30.30 -0.38
N SER A 92 -12.98 29.66 -0.17
CA SER A 92 -13.39 28.32 -0.62
C SER A 92 -13.47 28.04 -2.13
N SER A 93 -13.09 28.98 -3.01
CA SER A 93 -13.32 28.85 -4.47
C SER A 93 -12.09 28.44 -5.28
N LEU A 94 -10.87 28.54 -4.72
CA LEU A 94 -9.63 28.32 -5.47
C LEU A 94 -8.95 26.95 -5.16
N ASN A 95 -9.25 26.34 -4.01
CA ASN A 95 -8.51 25.18 -3.47
C ASN A 95 -8.75 23.85 -4.22
N ILE A 96 -9.93 23.64 -4.81
CA ILE A 96 -10.29 22.38 -5.51
C ILE A 96 -9.35 22.09 -6.71
N GLY A 97 -8.87 23.13 -7.40
CA GLY A 97 -7.99 22.99 -8.57
C GLY A 97 -6.55 22.63 -8.21
N TYR A 98 -6.02 23.15 -7.10
CA TYR A 98 -4.65 22.87 -6.66
C TYR A 98 -4.54 21.51 -5.98
N MET A 99 -5.57 21.11 -5.23
CA MET A 99 -5.63 19.79 -4.60
C MET A 99 -5.73 18.68 -5.65
N HIS A 100 -6.49 18.90 -6.74
CA HIS A 100 -6.50 17.99 -7.90
C HIS A 100 -5.12 17.90 -8.59
N ARG A 101 -4.36 19.01 -8.66
CA ARG A 101 -3.02 19.01 -9.29
C ARG A 101 -1.95 18.29 -8.46
N ILE A 102 -2.00 18.41 -7.13
CA ILE A 102 -1.05 17.75 -6.21
C ILE A 102 -1.36 16.26 -6.06
N LEU A 103 -2.64 15.87 -6.02
CA LEU A 103 -3.04 14.46 -6.05
C LEU A 103 -2.66 13.81 -7.38
N TYR A 104 -2.82 14.51 -8.51
CA TYR A 104 -2.39 13.98 -9.82
C TYR A 104 -0.87 13.83 -9.93
N SER A 105 -0.07 14.73 -9.35
CA SER A 105 1.39 14.58 -9.36
C SER A 105 1.91 13.49 -8.43
N ARG A 106 1.17 13.11 -7.39
CA ARG A 106 1.53 12.03 -6.45
C ARG A 106 0.99 10.66 -6.85
N PHE A 107 -0.01 10.59 -7.73
CA PHE A 107 -0.52 9.35 -8.32
C PHE A 107 0.20 8.98 -9.63
N SER A 108 1.03 9.89 -10.16
CA SER A 108 1.86 9.71 -11.36
C SER A 108 3.33 9.39 -11.06
N GLU A 109 3.67 9.15 -9.79
CA GLU A 109 4.86 8.40 -9.36
C GLU A 109 4.40 7.04 -8.82
#